data_AF-A0AAV4ZCN8-F1
#
_entry.id   AF-A0AAV4ZCN8-F1
#
_cell.length_a   1.000
_cell.length_b   1.000
_cell.length_c   1.000
_cell.angle_alpha   90.00
_cell.angle_beta   90.00
_cell.angle_gamma   90.00
#
_symmetry.space_group_name_H-M   'P 1'
#
loop_
_entity.id
_entity.type
_entity.pdbx_description
1 polymer ?
#
loop_
_entity_poly.entity_id
_entity_poly.type
_entity_poly.pdbx_seq_one_letter_code
_entity_poly.pdbx_strand_id
1 'polypeptide(L)'
;MAKTRFFKTGLCLSINDGGERELSLIVGYDFTPAFKGSYDEPGHGADAEVVSIKLWHGQSELPVPDWLTNFVETDTDLLDSLVADAVEADQADREDAAEYRAELLREEA
;
A
#
# COMPACT_ATOMS: atom_id res chain seq x y z
N MET A 1 13.31 2.80 8.90
CA MET A 1 12.01 2.94 9.60
C MET A 1 10.99 2.51 8.60
N ALA A 2 10.26 1.43 8.88
CA ALA A 2 9.21 1.00 7.98
C ALA A 2 8.10 2.05 7.97
N LYS A 3 7.69 2.45 6.78
CA LYS A 3 6.79 3.57 6.57
C LYS A 3 5.40 2.97 6.41
N THR A 4 4.59 3.07 7.45
CA THR A 4 3.19 2.64 7.38
C THR A 4 2.46 3.50 6.34
N ARG A 5 1.95 2.85 5.30
CA ARG A 5 1.18 3.45 4.21
C ARG A 5 -0.28 3.03 4.32
N PHE A 6 -1.16 3.81 3.71
CA PHE A 6 -2.59 3.54 3.69
C PHE A 6 -3.07 3.45 2.26
N PHE A 7 -3.59 2.29 1.88
CA PHE A 7 -4.25 2.07 0.61
C PHE A 7 -5.75 2.19 0.77
N LYS A 8 -6.38 3.03 -0.04
CA LYS A 8 -7.82 3.20 -0.06
C LYS A 8 -8.37 2.63 -1.37
N THR A 9 -9.24 1.64 -1.26
CA THR A 9 -9.91 1.05 -2.42
C THR A 9 -11.44 1.03 -2.23
N GLY A 10 -12.16 1.12 -3.34
CA GLY A 10 -13.62 0.99 -3.36
C GLY A 10 -14.01 -0.47 -3.51
N LEU A 11 -14.87 -0.96 -2.63
CA LEU A 11 -15.34 -2.34 -2.60
C LEU A 11 -16.85 -2.35 -2.87
N CYS A 12 -17.25 -2.84 -4.04
CA CYS A 12 -18.66 -3.01 -4.38
C CYS A 12 -19.16 -4.36 -3.87
N LEU A 13 -20.08 -4.33 -2.89
CA LEU A 13 -20.79 -5.53 -2.45
C LEU A 13 -22.18 -5.55 -3.05
N SER A 14 -22.48 -6.64 -3.76
CA SER A 14 -23.84 -6.97 -4.15
C SER A 14 -24.52 -7.69 -2.99
N ILE A 15 -25.50 -7.04 -2.37
CA ILE A 15 -26.28 -7.62 -1.30
C ILE A 15 -27.40 -8.44 -1.94
N ASN A 16 -27.67 -9.65 -1.42
CA ASN A 16 -28.70 -10.59 -1.92
C ASN A 16 -30.12 -9.99 -2.07
N ASP A 17 -30.38 -8.79 -1.51
CA ASP A 17 -31.61 -8.02 -1.69
C ASP A 17 -31.65 -7.22 -3.02
N GLY A 18 -30.66 -7.39 -3.90
CA GLY A 18 -30.56 -6.71 -5.19
C GLY A 18 -29.96 -5.30 -5.14
N GLY A 19 -29.37 -4.92 -4.00
CA GLY A 19 -28.72 -3.62 -3.81
C GLY A 19 -27.20 -3.75 -3.91
N GLU A 20 -26.59 -3.01 -4.83
CA GLU A 20 -25.15 -2.78 -4.86
C GLU A 20 -24.81 -1.66 -3.86
N ARG A 21 -23.88 -1.93 -2.96
CA ARG A 21 -23.34 -0.91 -2.06
C ARG A 21 -21.85 -0.76 -2.28
N GLU A 22 -21.45 0.49 -2.51
CA GLU A 22 -20.05 0.88 -2.54
C GLU A 22 -19.58 1.14 -1.10
N LEU A 23 -18.52 0.44 -0.71
CA LEU A 23 -17.82 0.57 0.55
C LEU A 23 -16.42 1.10 0.27
N SER A 24 -15.88 1.90 1.18
CA SER A 24 -14.47 2.29 1.15
C SER A 24 -13.69 1.36 2.09
N LEU A 25 -12.79 0.58 1.53
CA LEU A 25 -11.84 -0.23 2.27
C LEU A 25 -10.52 0.55 2.41
N ILE A 26 -10.05 0.71 3.64
CA ILE A 26 -8.76 1.32 3.96
C ILE A 26 -7.88 0.24 4.56
N VAL A 27 -6.80 -0.10 3.86
CA VAL A 27 -5.79 -1.07 4.29
C VAL A 27 -4.53 -0.29 4.69
N GLY A 28 -4.22 -0.29 5.97
CA GLY A 28 -2.93 0.13 6.49
C GLY A 28 -1.93 -1.01 6.35
N TYR A 29 -0.83 -0.77 5.65
CA TYR A 29 0.22 -1.75 5.43
C TYR A 29 1.60 -1.14 5.71
N ASP A 30 2.52 -1.98 6.17
CA ASP A 30 3.89 -1.62 6.41
C ASP A 30 4.74 -2.10 5.22
N PHE A 31 5.33 -1.16 4.50
CA PHE A 31 6.12 -1.45 3.32
C PHE A 31 7.59 -1.63 3.67
N THR A 32 8.13 -2.78 3.31
CA THR A 32 9.56 -3.09 3.39
C THR A 32 10.16 -3.03 1.98
N PRO A 33 11.00 -2.03 1.67
CA PRO A 33 11.60 -1.91 0.34
C PRO A 33 12.54 -3.08 0.05
N ALA A 34 12.59 -3.48 -1.22
CA ALA A 34 13.54 -4.48 -1.69
C ALA A 34 14.98 -3.98 -1.46
N PHE A 35 15.78 -4.77 -0.74
CA PHE A 35 17.21 -4.52 -0.63
C PHE A 35 17.98 -5.48 -1.52
N LYS A 36 18.86 -4.90 -2.35
CA LYS A 36 19.77 -5.68 -3.17
C LYS A 36 20.72 -6.44 -2.24
N GLY A 37 20.65 -7.77 -2.30
CA GLY A 37 21.51 -8.64 -1.49
C GLY A 37 22.97 -8.26 -1.61
N SER A 38 23.65 -8.19 -0.46
CA SER A 38 25.10 -7.99 -0.41
C SER A 38 25.81 -9.35 -0.44
N TYR A 39 27.13 -9.35 -0.51
CA TYR A 39 27.92 -10.58 -0.55
C TYR A 39 27.68 -11.51 0.66
N ASP A 40 27.22 -10.95 1.80
CA ASP A 40 26.97 -11.65 3.06
C ASP A 40 25.48 -11.94 3.34
N GLU A 41 24.54 -11.23 2.69
CA GLU A 41 23.11 -11.31 3.01
C GLU A 41 22.27 -11.53 1.73
N PRO A 42 21.38 -12.55 1.71
CA PRO A 42 20.49 -12.77 0.57
C PRO A 42 19.56 -11.56 0.41
N GLY A 43 19.38 -11.13 -0.84
CA GLY A 43 18.49 -10.01 -1.15
C GLY A 43 17.06 -10.31 -0.73
N HIS A 44 16.40 -9.33 -0.15
CA HIS A 44 15.00 -9.43 0.23
C HIS A 44 14.13 -8.76 -0.84
N GLY A 45 13.05 -9.42 -1.23
CA GLY A 45 12.04 -8.83 -2.11
C GLY A 45 11.36 -7.63 -1.45
N ALA A 46 10.69 -6.80 -2.23
CA ALA A 46 9.79 -5.81 -1.66
C ALA A 46 8.61 -6.55 -1.05
N ASP A 47 8.25 -6.20 0.18
CA ASP A 47 7.21 -6.87 0.94
C ASP A 47 6.26 -5.83 1.54
N ALA A 48 4.98 -6.17 1.63
CA ALA A 48 3.96 -5.33 2.23
C ALA A 48 3.17 -6.17 3.25
N GLU A 49 3.31 -5.83 4.53
CA GLU A 49 2.59 -6.50 5.61
C GLU A 49 1.36 -5.69 6.00
N VAL A 50 0.17 -6.29 5.97
CA VAL A 50 -1.07 -5.61 6.36
C VAL A 50 -1.13 -5.52 7.89
N VAL A 51 -1.14 -4.29 8.42
CA VAL A 51 -1.18 -4.01 9.86
C VAL A 51 -2.56 -3.57 10.35
N SER A 52 -3.39 -2.99 9.48
CA SER A 52 -4.72 -2.53 9.87
C SER A 52 -5.68 -2.57 8.70
N ILE A 53 -6.93 -2.96 8.96
CA ILE A 53 -8.00 -2.92 7.96
C ILE A 53 -9.15 -2.11 8.56
N LYS A 54 -9.70 -1.16 7.80
CA LYS A 54 -10.85 -0.35 8.19
C LYS A 54 -11.85 -0.29 7.06
N LEU A 55 -13.12 -0.52 7.38
CA LEU A 55 -14.22 -0.46 6.42
C LEU A 55 -15.07 0.77 6.69
N TRP A 56 -15.37 1.52 5.64
CA TRP A 56 -16.17 2.75 5.70
C TRP A 56 -17.33 2.66 4.72
N HIS A 57 -18.51 3.08 5.16
CA HIS A 57 -19.69 3.21 4.34
C HIS A 57 -20.19 4.65 4.42
N GLY A 58 -19.87 5.44 3.39
CA GLY A 58 -20.10 6.89 3.41
C GLY A 58 -19.33 7.57 4.54
N GLN A 59 -20.02 8.00 5.59
CA GLN A 59 -19.44 8.63 6.79
C GLN A 59 -19.40 7.71 8.02
N SER A 60 -19.86 6.46 7.90
CA SER A 60 -19.90 5.51 9.01
C SER A 60 -18.78 4.50 8.89
N GLU A 61 -18.01 4.32 9.97
CA GLU A 61 -17.08 3.19 10.10
C GLU A 61 -17.90 1.92 10.38
N LEU A 62 -17.66 0.88 9.60
CA LEU A 62 -18.28 -0.43 9.77
C LEU A 62 -17.25 -1.41 10.35
N PRO A 63 -17.69 -2.36 11.18
CA PRO A 63 -16.83 -3.45 11.61
C PRO A 63 -16.38 -4.25 10.38
N VAL A 64 -15.09 -4.55 10.32
CA VAL A 64 -14.51 -5.39 9.27
C VAL A 64 -14.90 -6.84 9.58
N PRO A 65 -15.65 -7.52 8.69
CA PRO A 65 -15.98 -8.92 8.90
C PRO A 65 -14.78 -9.81 8.61
N ASP A 66 -14.67 -10.95 9.30
CA ASP A 66 -13.52 -11.88 9.19
C ASP A 66 -13.26 -12.36 7.77
N TRP A 67 -14.31 -12.55 6.97
CA TRP A 67 -14.15 -12.95 5.58
C TRP A 67 -13.44 -11.89 4.74
N LEU A 68 -13.59 -10.60 5.08
CA LEU A 68 -12.93 -9.50 4.38
C LEU A 68 -11.49 -9.34 4.85
N THR A 69 -11.23 -9.55 6.14
CA THR A 69 -9.86 -9.66 6.67
C THR A 69 -9.11 -10.79 5.97
N ASN A 70 -9.69 -11.99 5.93
CA ASN A 70 -9.09 -13.14 5.26
C ASN A 70 -8.94 -12.92 3.74
N PHE A 71 -9.88 -12.21 3.10
CA PHE A 71 -9.74 -11.83 1.70
C PHE A 71 -8.50 -10.94 1.51
N VAL A 72 -8.37 -9.85 2.28
CA VAL A 72 -7.22 -8.93 2.16
C VAL A 72 -5.89 -9.63 2.46
N GLU A 73 -5.86 -10.56 3.41
CA GLU A 73 -4.64 -11.32 3.76
C GLU A 73 -4.28 -12.43 2.77
N THR A 74 -5.28 -13.02 2.08
CA THR A 74 -5.06 -14.14 1.16
C THR A 74 -4.95 -13.68 -0.30
N ASP A 75 -5.45 -12.49 -0.63
CA ASP A 75 -5.49 -11.97 -1.99
C ASP A 75 -4.10 -11.47 -2.41
N THR A 76 -3.38 -12.32 -3.12
CA THR A 76 -2.03 -12.02 -3.60
C THR A 76 -1.99 -10.91 -4.64
N ASP A 77 -3.07 -10.70 -5.40
CA ASP A 77 -3.15 -9.67 -6.43
C ASP A 77 -3.25 -8.27 -5.81
N LEU A 78 -4.07 -8.14 -4.75
CA LEU A 78 -4.12 -6.96 -3.90
C LEU A 78 -2.77 -6.69 -3.24
N LEU A 79 -2.14 -7.71 -2.64
CA LEU A 79 -0.83 -7.56 -2.02
C LEU A 79 0.26 -7.15 -3.03
N ASP A 80 0.27 -7.75 -4.22
CA ASP A 80 1.22 -7.38 -5.28
C ASP A 80 0.98 -5.95 -5.77
N SER A 81 -0.28 -5.54 -5.94
CA SER A 81 -0.64 -4.15 -6.27
C SER A 81 -0.20 -3.16 -5.19
N LEU A 82 -0.32 -3.52 -3.91
CA LEU A 82 0.16 -2.70 -2.79
C LEU A 82 1.68 -2.56 -2.83
N VAL A 83 2.40 -3.65 -3.09
CA VAL A 83 3.86 -3.63 -3.23
C VAL A 83 4.28 -2.80 -4.43
N ALA A 84 3.60 -2.94 -5.58
CA ALA A 84 3.90 -2.21 -6.80
C ALA A 84 3.71 -0.70 -6.61
N ASP A 85 2.55 -0.27 -6.10
CA ASP A 85 2.29 1.14 -5.77
C ASP A 85 3.32 1.69 -4.78
N ALA A 86 3.68 0.87 -3.79
CA ALA A 86 4.64 1.27 -2.79
C ALA A 86 6.06 1.45 -3.34
N VAL A 87 6.49 0.54 -4.23
CA VAL A 87 7.76 0.59 -4.96
C VAL A 87 7.79 1.80 -5.89
N GLU A 88 6.72 2.05 -6.66
CA GLU A 88 6.63 3.20 -7.56
C GLU A 88 6.74 4.51 -6.79
N ALA A 89 6.03 4.65 -5.68
CA ALA A 89 6.11 5.85 -4.85
C ALA A 89 7.47 6.01 -4.13
N ASP A 90 8.14 4.93 -3.73
CA ASP A 90 9.51 5.01 -3.18
C ASP A 90 10.53 5.42 -4.24
N GLN A 91 10.39 4.88 -5.45
CA GLN A 91 11.23 5.22 -6.58
C GLN A 91 11.04 6.70 -6.96
N ALA A 92 9.80 7.19 -7.04
CA ALA A 92 9.50 8.59 -7.30
C ALA A 92 10.11 9.52 -6.25
N ASP A 93 9.98 9.21 -4.95
CA ASP A 93 10.57 10.00 -3.85
C ASP A 93 12.10 10.07 -3.97
N ARG A 94 12.73 8.97 -4.40
CA ARG A 94 14.18 8.90 -4.61
C ARG A 94 14.65 9.69 -5.83
N GLU A 95 13.91 9.67 -6.94
CA GLU A 95 14.22 10.43 -8.14
C GLU A 95 14.02 11.94 -7.91
N ASP A 96 12.93 12.33 -7.26
CA ASP A 96 12.63 13.74 -6.91
C ASP A 96 13.67 14.31 -5.95
N ALA A 97 14.08 13.53 -4.93
CA ALA A 97 15.17 13.93 -4.03
C ALA A 97 16.54 14.05 -4.74
N ALA A 98 16.78 13.29 -5.80
CA ALA A 98 18.00 13.38 -6.60
C ALA A 98 17.98 14.59 -7.54
N GLU A 99 16.85 14.87 -8.18
CA GLU A 99 16.65 16.07 -9.02
C GLU A 99 16.74 17.35 -8.19
N TYR A 100 16.06 17.41 -7.04
CA TYR A 100 16.13 18.57 -6.15
C TYR A 100 17.56 18.88 -5.70
N ARG A 101 18.36 17.85 -5.39
CA ARG A 101 19.79 18.01 -5.05
C ARG A 101 20.63 18.47 -6.24
N ALA A 102 20.34 17.99 -7.43
CA ALA A 102 21.04 18.39 -8.64
C ALA A 102 20.71 19.84 -9.04
N GLU A 103 19.46 20.27 -8.85
CA GLU A 103 19.03 21.64 -9.10
C GLU A 103 19.64 22.63 -8.10
N LEU A 104 19.67 22.29 -6.81
CA LEU A 104 20.34 23.11 -5.78
C LEU A 104 21.83 23.33 -6.11
N LEU A 105 22.53 22.28 -6.52
CA LEU A 105 23.93 22.37 -6.96
C LEU A 105 24.13 23.17 -8.26
N ARG A 106 23.09 23.28 -9.10
CA ARG A 106 23.13 24.03 -10.37
C ARG A 106 22.76 25.50 -10.17
N GLU A 107 21.95 25.81 -9.17
CA GLU A 107 21.57 27.18 -8.79
C GLU A 107 22.65 27.86 -7.92
N GLU A 108 23.44 27.07 -7.19
CA GLU A 108 24.60 27.55 -6.41
C GLU A 108 25.93 27.66 -7.22
N ALA A 109 25.94 27.30 -8.51
CA ALA A 109 27.11 27.32 -9.40
C ALA A 109 27.08 28.46 -10.43
#